data_AF-A0A4R7ZVD2-F1
#
_entry.id   AF-A0A4R7ZVD2-F1
#
_cell.length_a   1.000
_cell.length_b   1.000
_cell.length_c   1.000
_cell.angle_alpha   90.00
_cell.angle_beta   90.00
_cell.angle_gamma   90.00
#
_symmetry.space_group_name_H-M   'P 1'
#
loop_
_entity.id
_entity.type
_entity.pdbx_description
1 polymer ?
#
loop_
_entity_poly.entity_id
_entity_poly.type
_entity_poly.pdbx_seq_one_letter_code
_entity_poly.pdbx_strand_id
1 'polypeptide(L)'
;MLVSLAGYGISPQSPPIVVHQDQVSAASPATRAEERLDAMSTADRDRVQATLAAAGRDERPYVVEVVAAGHSAAEVASFARLISGKRPRWLQTHLDLLDPDGSGWVAYRSSPVQQPDDTSCGPMTILMARAISDPFYSLYLTTGDTTDRADAGAEQFQARLTAEEHRIHAETNRFWPQSLGSTPLGMSNELNRYAAALGTRYQARPADGSTLSDAAEAAGNGQPVPVLIGDWIPRHYILLIGRAGGDLIYYEPGYATVGHISEQDFVQGKIDVIGFHRIFAVVRPH
;
A
#
# COMPACT_ATOMS: atom_id res chain seq x y z
N MET A 1 9.63 -60.38 44.06
CA MET A 1 9.90 -58.94 44.24
C MET A 1 10.94 -58.54 43.20
N LEU A 2 10.71 -57.39 42.56
CA LEU A 2 11.51 -56.70 41.52
C LEU A 2 11.31 -57.14 40.06
N VAL A 3 10.77 -56.17 39.35
CA VAL A 3 10.42 -56.00 37.94
C VAL A 3 11.55 -55.20 37.27
N SER A 4 11.87 -55.50 36.00
CA SER A 4 12.17 -54.55 34.90
C SER A 4 12.82 -55.33 33.75
N LEU A 5 12.15 -55.59 32.62
CA LEU A 5 11.64 -54.72 31.53
C LEU A 5 12.69 -54.42 30.45
N ALA A 6 12.33 -54.87 29.26
CA ALA A 6 13.09 -54.96 28.03
C ALA A 6 13.36 -53.59 27.39
N GLY A 7 14.52 -53.50 26.74
CA GLY A 7 14.87 -52.39 25.88
C GLY A 7 14.06 -52.38 24.59
N TYR A 8 13.43 -51.25 24.30
CA TYR A 8 12.96 -50.87 22.97
C TYR A 8 13.78 -49.67 22.51
N GLY A 9 14.62 -49.89 21.50
CA GLY A 9 15.33 -48.82 20.80
C GLY A 9 14.38 -48.12 19.83
N ILE A 10 14.13 -46.83 20.08
CA ILE A 10 13.38 -45.95 19.19
C ILE A 10 14.39 -45.16 18.37
N SER A 11 14.43 -45.40 17.06
CA SER A 11 15.11 -44.53 16.09
C SER A 11 14.38 -43.18 16.01
N PRO A 12 15.08 -42.03 15.97
CA PRO A 12 14.43 -40.76 15.69
C PRO A 12 14.10 -40.69 14.20
N GLN A 13 12.81 -40.75 13.87
CA GLN A 13 12.32 -40.33 12.56
C GLN A 13 12.42 -38.80 12.50
N SER A 14 13.24 -38.29 11.60
CA SER A 14 13.22 -36.87 11.22
C SER A 14 11.85 -36.54 10.61
N PRO A 15 11.17 -35.47 11.05
CA PRO A 15 9.97 -35.01 10.35
C PRO A 15 10.34 -34.52 8.95
N PRO A 16 9.42 -34.63 7.97
CA PRO A 16 9.68 -34.13 6.63
C PRO A 16 9.92 -32.62 6.70
N ILE A 17 10.98 -32.19 6.03
CA ILE A 17 11.26 -30.78 5.73
C ILE A 17 10.06 -30.25 4.96
N VAL A 18 9.23 -29.46 5.65
CA VAL A 18 8.26 -28.60 4.98
C VAL A 18 9.11 -27.58 4.23
N VAL A 19 9.10 -27.67 2.91
CA VAL A 19 9.66 -26.66 2.03
C VAL A 19 8.92 -25.37 2.36
N HIS A 20 9.59 -24.44 3.04
CA HIS A 20 9.13 -23.06 3.14
C HIS A 20 8.96 -22.56 1.70
N GLN A 21 7.72 -22.45 1.26
CA GLN A 21 7.40 -21.60 0.12
C GLN A 21 7.89 -20.20 0.48
N ASP A 22 8.70 -19.62 -0.40
CA ASP A 22 9.32 -18.31 -0.24
C ASP A 22 8.29 -17.30 0.27
N GLN A 23 8.37 -17.01 1.58
CA GLN A 23 7.55 -16.00 2.22
C GLN A 23 8.13 -14.66 1.83
N VAL A 24 7.45 -13.95 0.93
CA VAL A 24 7.75 -12.55 0.64
C VAL A 24 7.15 -11.73 1.78
N SER A 25 7.84 -11.69 2.93
CA SER A 25 7.66 -10.58 3.86
C SER A 25 8.07 -9.31 3.10
N ALA A 26 7.21 -8.30 3.10
CA ALA A 26 7.54 -7.03 2.49
C ALA A 26 8.82 -6.49 3.15
N ALA A 27 9.91 -6.42 2.39
CA ALA A 27 11.15 -5.81 2.89
C ALA A 27 10.82 -4.41 3.40
N SER A 28 11.30 -4.06 4.60
CA SER A 28 11.05 -2.72 5.17
C SER A 28 11.54 -1.63 4.22
N PRO A 29 10.98 -0.40 4.26
CA PRO A 29 11.48 0.70 3.44
C PRO A 29 13.00 0.89 3.55
N ALA A 30 13.57 0.72 4.75
CA ALA A 30 15.02 0.76 4.95
C ALA A 30 15.78 -0.32 4.16
N THR A 31 15.31 -1.58 4.22
CA THR A 31 15.93 -2.70 3.48
C THR A 31 15.86 -2.45 1.97
N ARG A 32 14.69 -2.02 1.47
CA ARG A 32 14.53 -1.67 0.04
C ARG A 32 15.44 -0.51 -0.35
N ALA A 33 15.57 0.51 0.51
CA ALA A 33 16.46 1.64 0.22
C ALA A 33 17.94 1.21 0.12
N GLU A 34 18.39 0.28 0.97
CA GLU A 34 19.73 -0.31 0.89
C GLU A 34 19.96 -1.04 -0.43
N GLU A 35 19.03 -1.94 -0.80
CA GLU A 35 19.09 -2.66 -2.09
C GLU A 35 19.13 -1.69 -3.29
N ARG A 36 18.36 -0.60 -3.22
CA ARG A 36 18.34 0.44 -4.26
C ARG A 36 19.68 1.17 -4.34
N LEU A 37 20.27 1.53 -3.20
CA LEU A 37 21.60 2.16 -3.15
C LEU A 37 22.68 1.25 -3.72
N ASP A 38 22.62 -0.05 -3.43
CA ASP A 38 23.58 -1.03 -3.95
C ASP A 38 23.49 -1.18 -5.48
N ALA A 39 22.29 -1.06 -6.04
CA ALA A 39 22.06 -1.10 -7.48
C ALA A 39 22.44 0.19 -8.23
N MET A 40 22.64 1.32 -7.53
CA MET A 40 22.99 2.61 -8.14
C MET A 40 24.44 2.67 -8.65
N SER A 41 24.67 3.59 -9.59
CA SER A 41 26.04 4.02 -9.93
C SER A 41 26.73 4.63 -8.72
N THR A 42 28.07 4.61 -8.66
CA THR A 42 28.82 5.24 -7.56
C THR A 42 28.44 6.71 -7.39
N ALA A 43 28.34 7.46 -8.50
CA ALA A 43 27.98 8.89 -8.45
C ALA A 43 26.56 9.13 -7.91
N ASP A 44 25.59 8.32 -8.30
CA ASP A 44 24.21 8.43 -7.81
C ASP A 44 24.12 8.02 -6.34
N ARG A 45 24.81 6.95 -5.95
CA ARG A 45 24.89 6.49 -4.56
C ARG A 45 25.49 7.58 -3.66
N ASP A 46 26.61 8.17 -4.05
CA ASP A 46 27.26 9.25 -3.29
C ASP A 46 26.33 10.45 -3.14
N ARG A 47 25.58 10.80 -4.20
CA ARG A 47 24.58 11.88 -4.16
C ARG A 47 23.43 11.59 -3.20
N VAL A 48 22.89 10.37 -3.21
CA VAL A 48 21.82 9.98 -2.27
C VAL A 48 22.33 9.94 -0.84
N GLN A 49 23.53 9.39 -0.59
CA GLN A 49 24.15 9.36 0.72
C GLN A 49 24.41 10.77 1.27
N ALA A 50 24.91 11.69 0.44
CA ALA A 50 25.08 13.10 0.81
C ALA A 50 23.72 13.76 1.14
N THR A 51 22.67 13.43 0.39
CA THR A 51 21.31 13.91 0.65
C THR A 51 20.78 13.42 2.00
N LEU A 52 20.93 12.12 2.30
CA LEU A 52 20.54 11.51 3.58
C LEU A 52 21.32 12.08 4.77
N ALA A 53 22.62 12.36 4.57
CA ALA A 53 23.47 12.97 5.59
C ALA A 53 23.08 14.42 5.90
N ALA A 54 22.65 15.18 4.90
CA ALA A 54 22.19 16.56 5.04
C ALA A 54 20.75 16.68 5.59
N ALA A 55 19.91 15.66 5.38
CA ALA A 55 18.51 15.66 5.83
C ALA A 55 18.40 15.77 7.36
N GLY A 56 17.46 16.60 7.82
CA GLY A 56 17.12 16.73 9.24
C GLY A 56 16.61 15.42 9.84
N ARG A 57 16.63 15.33 11.17
CA ARG A 57 16.20 14.13 11.91
C ARG A 57 14.80 13.64 11.50
N ASP A 58 13.86 14.58 11.37
CA ASP A 58 12.46 14.25 11.09
C ASP A 58 12.19 14.11 9.57
N GLU A 59 13.09 14.60 8.71
CA GLU A 59 13.00 14.51 7.25
C GLU A 59 13.58 13.19 6.72
N ARG A 60 14.66 12.70 7.36
CA ARG A 60 15.42 11.54 6.90
C ARG A 60 14.57 10.28 6.68
N PRO A 61 13.58 9.92 7.51
CA PRO A 61 12.72 8.76 7.25
C PRO A 61 12.02 8.83 5.89
N TYR A 62 11.44 9.99 5.55
CA TYR A 62 10.78 10.19 4.26
C TYR A 62 11.77 10.15 3.09
N VAL A 63 13.00 10.65 3.26
CA VAL A 63 14.04 10.52 2.22
C VAL A 63 14.40 9.05 1.99
N VAL A 64 14.48 8.24 3.05
CA VAL A 64 14.70 6.78 2.93
C VAL A 64 13.54 6.12 2.18
N GLU A 65 12.29 6.48 2.48
CA GLU A 65 11.11 5.96 1.79
C GLU A 65 11.08 6.32 0.30
N VAL A 66 11.47 7.54 -0.06
CA VAL A 66 11.58 7.94 -1.49
C VAL A 66 12.69 7.17 -2.22
N VAL A 67 13.81 6.85 -1.54
CA VAL A 67 14.82 5.95 -2.10
C VAL A 67 14.25 4.54 -2.26
N ALA A 68 13.54 4.04 -1.24
CA ALA A 68 12.90 2.73 -1.25
C ALA A 68 11.85 2.61 -2.38
N ALA A 69 11.16 3.70 -2.68
CA ALA A 69 10.19 3.78 -3.77
C ALA A 69 10.82 3.76 -5.17
N GLY A 70 12.15 3.83 -5.26
CA GLY A 70 12.91 3.65 -6.49
C GLY A 70 13.09 4.92 -7.32
N HIS A 71 12.97 6.10 -6.71
CA HIS A 71 13.27 7.37 -7.38
C HIS A 71 14.77 7.52 -7.70
N SER A 72 15.06 8.28 -8.75
CA SER A 72 16.43 8.62 -9.15
C SER A 72 17.13 9.49 -8.10
N ALA A 73 18.47 9.51 -8.09
CA ALA A 73 19.24 10.37 -7.20
C ALA A 73 18.93 11.87 -7.38
N ALA A 74 18.49 12.29 -8.58
CA ALA A 74 18.06 13.65 -8.85
C ALA A 74 16.71 13.98 -8.19
N GLU A 75 15.75 13.06 -8.29
CA GLU A 75 14.43 13.14 -7.68
C GLU A 75 14.53 13.12 -6.14
N VAL A 76 15.29 12.19 -5.57
CA VAL A 76 15.56 12.12 -4.12
C VAL A 76 16.13 13.44 -3.60
N ALA A 77 17.12 14.02 -4.30
CA ALA A 77 17.68 15.31 -3.93
C ALA A 77 16.67 16.46 -4.09
N SER A 78 15.74 16.37 -5.04
CA SER A 78 14.69 17.37 -5.24
C SER A 78 13.66 17.32 -4.11
N PHE A 79 13.17 16.12 -3.81
CA PHE A 79 12.27 15.87 -2.68
C PHE A 79 12.86 16.40 -1.37
N ALA A 80 14.11 16.04 -1.05
CA ALA A 80 14.80 16.50 0.16
C ALA A 80 14.86 18.03 0.26
N ARG A 81 15.02 18.75 -0.85
CA ARG A 81 14.99 20.23 -0.86
C ARG A 81 13.59 20.78 -0.58
N LEU A 82 12.54 20.15 -1.12
CA LEU A 82 11.15 20.58 -0.90
C LEU A 82 10.73 20.47 0.57
N ILE A 83 11.22 19.44 1.26
CA ILE A 83 10.88 19.16 2.66
C ILE A 83 11.86 19.76 3.68
N SER A 84 12.96 20.37 3.21
CA SER A 84 14.00 20.92 4.09
C SER A 84 13.46 22.01 5.01
N GLY A 85 13.76 21.87 6.30
CA GLY A 85 13.38 22.80 7.37
C GLY A 85 11.89 22.79 7.72
N LYS A 86 11.11 21.84 7.17
CA LYS A 86 9.69 21.73 7.49
C LYS A 86 9.51 21.11 8.86
N ARG A 87 8.47 21.55 9.57
CA ARG A 87 8.14 21.04 10.89
C ARG A 87 7.56 19.62 10.79
N PRO A 88 7.69 18.77 11.82
CA PRO A 88 7.14 17.40 11.81
C PRO A 88 5.66 17.33 11.39
N ARG A 89 4.82 18.24 11.92
CA ARG A 89 3.40 18.30 11.54
C ARG A 89 3.18 18.60 10.06
N TRP A 90 4.04 19.42 9.45
CA TRP A 90 3.97 19.70 8.02
C TRP A 90 4.32 18.44 7.24
N LEU A 91 5.40 17.74 7.61
CA LEU A 91 5.80 16.48 6.95
C LEU A 91 4.65 15.47 6.99
N GLN A 92 4.11 15.19 8.17
CA GLN A 92 2.96 14.29 8.32
C GLN A 92 1.76 14.71 7.45
N THR A 93 1.35 15.98 7.51
CA THR A 93 0.19 16.48 6.74
C THR A 93 0.36 16.34 5.23
N HIS A 94 1.59 16.39 4.72
CA HIS A 94 1.88 16.46 3.29
C HIS A 94 2.39 15.15 2.68
N LEU A 95 2.94 14.27 3.51
CA LEU A 95 3.60 13.04 3.09
C LEU A 95 2.80 11.79 3.50
N ASP A 96 1.99 11.89 4.56
CA ASP A 96 1.17 10.80 5.08
C ASP A 96 -0.32 11.13 4.91
N LEU A 97 -0.92 10.72 3.78
CA LEU A 97 -2.35 10.97 3.53
C LEU A 97 -3.28 10.15 4.44
N LEU A 98 -2.77 9.08 5.04
CA LEU A 98 -3.49 8.21 5.95
C LEU A 98 -2.86 8.28 7.34
N ASP A 99 -3.70 8.58 8.32
CA ASP A 99 -3.42 8.33 9.73
C ASP A 99 -4.25 7.11 10.16
N PRO A 100 -3.67 5.89 10.17
CA PRO A 100 -4.42 4.67 10.49
C PRO A 100 -4.90 4.63 11.95
N ASP A 101 -4.26 5.40 12.84
CA ASP A 101 -4.67 5.57 14.24
C ASP A 101 -5.58 6.81 14.45
N GLY A 102 -5.92 7.49 13.35
CA GLY A 102 -6.70 8.72 13.30
C GLY A 102 -8.21 8.51 13.50
N SER A 103 -9.00 9.54 13.20
CA SER A 103 -10.45 9.56 13.45
C SER A 103 -11.28 8.60 12.59
N GLY A 104 -10.65 7.70 11.84
CA GLY A 104 -11.28 6.86 10.83
C GLY A 104 -11.72 7.63 9.58
N TRP A 105 -11.36 8.90 9.44
CA TRP A 105 -11.69 9.76 8.30
C TRP A 105 -10.41 10.24 7.60
N VAL A 106 -10.38 10.12 6.28
CA VAL A 106 -9.20 10.39 5.46
C VAL A 106 -9.40 11.71 4.72
N ALA A 107 -8.69 12.74 5.15
CA ALA A 107 -8.79 14.07 4.56
C ALA A 107 -7.49 14.84 4.60
N TYR A 108 -7.30 15.66 3.57
CA TYR A 108 -6.27 16.67 3.53
C TYR A 108 -6.92 18.05 3.67
N ARG A 109 -6.57 18.79 4.73
CA ARG A 109 -7.14 20.12 5.02
C ARG A 109 -8.68 20.15 4.99
N SER A 110 -9.29 19.13 5.58
CA SER A 110 -10.75 18.91 5.62
C SER A 110 -11.39 18.57 4.26
N SER A 111 -10.63 18.51 3.17
CA SER A 111 -11.12 17.94 1.91
C SER A 111 -10.97 16.42 1.94
N PRO A 112 -12.05 15.66 1.68
CA PRO A 112 -12.01 14.22 1.73
C PRO A 112 -11.10 13.65 0.64
N VAL A 113 -10.39 12.59 0.97
CA VAL A 113 -9.70 11.76 -0.01
C VAL A 113 -10.72 10.72 -0.45
N GLN A 114 -11.66 11.09 -1.32
CA GLN A 114 -12.83 10.29 -1.70
C GLN A 114 -12.83 10.04 -3.21
N GLN A 115 -13.41 8.92 -3.64
CA GLN A 115 -13.67 8.67 -5.05
C GLN A 115 -14.69 9.69 -5.61
N PRO A 116 -14.51 10.22 -6.84
CA PRO A 116 -15.41 11.23 -7.41
C PRO A 116 -16.76 10.69 -7.92
N ASP A 117 -16.86 9.40 -8.24
CA ASP A 117 -18.08 8.78 -8.79
C ASP A 117 -18.24 7.30 -8.40
N ASP A 118 -19.33 6.62 -8.78
CA ASP A 118 -19.59 5.22 -8.38
C ASP A 118 -18.67 4.17 -9.03
N THR A 119 -17.83 4.55 -10.00
CA THR A 119 -16.97 3.64 -10.78
C THR A 119 -15.48 3.77 -10.47
N SER A 120 -15.12 4.79 -9.69
CA SER A 120 -13.76 5.18 -9.35
C SER A 120 -13.21 4.55 -8.07
N CYS A 121 -13.96 3.67 -7.39
CA CYS A 121 -13.49 2.95 -6.19
C CYS A 121 -12.15 2.23 -6.44
N GLY A 122 -12.04 1.47 -7.54
CA GLY A 122 -10.81 0.78 -7.94
C GLY A 122 -9.64 1.76 -8.13
N PRO A 123 -9.72 2.70 -9.09
CA PRO A 123 -8.68 3.71 -9.30
C PRO A 123 -8.26 4.44 -8.02
N MET A 124 -9.22 4.77 -7.16
CA MET A 124 -8.96 5.42 -5.88
C MET A 124 -8.15 4.53 -4.92
N THR A 125 -8.38 3.22 -4.89
CA THR A 125 -7.53 2.29 -4.13
C THR A 125 -6.10 2.20 -4.69
N ILE A 126 -5.89 2.33 -6.00
CA ILE A 126 -4.53 2.39 -6.59
C ILE A 126 -3.83 3.69 -6.17
N LEU A 127 -4.54 4.82 -6.27
CA LEU A 127 -4.03 6.13 -5.85
C LEU A 127 -3.58 6.06 -4.39
N MET A 128 -4.44 5.53 -3.51
CA MET A 128 -4.12 5.41 -2.10
C MET A 128 -2.96 4.44 -1.83
N ALA A 129 -2.91 3.29 -2.51
CA ALA A 129 -1.80 2.35 -2.40
C ALA A 129 -0.45 3.01 -2.73
N ARG A 130 -0.42 3.86 -3.76
CA ARG A 130 0.76 4.65 -4.12
C ARG A 130 1.09 5.71 -3.08
N ALA A 131 0.10 6.46 -2.61
CA ALA A 131 0.30 7.51 -1.61
C ALA A 131 0.89 6.98 -0.29
N ILE A 132 0.46 5.79 0.14
CA ILE A 132 1.04 5.11 1.32
C ILE A 132 2.49 4.70 1.08
N SER A 133 2.82 4.29 -0.15
CA SER A 133 4.10 3.66 -0.46
C SER A 133 5.17 4.64 -0.94
N ASP A 134 4.77 5.86 -1.33
CA ASP A 134 5.63 6.85 -1.98
C ASP A 134 5.31 8.27 -1.45
N PRO A 135 6.13 8.78 -0.50
CA PRO A 135 5.98 10.13 0.02
C PRO A 135 6.16 11.22 -1.02
N PHE A 136 6.90 10.98 -2.11
CA PHE A 136 7.04 11.96 -3.19
C PHE A 136 5.71 12.09 -3.94
N TYR A 137 5.04 10.97 -4.21
CA TYR A 137 3.70 11.02 -4.79
C TYR A 137 2.67 11.71 -3.88
N SER A 138 2.72 11.48 -2.57
CA SER A 138 1.89 12.22 -1.60
C SER A 138 2.19 13.71 -1.59
N LEU A 139 3.47 14.09 -1.68
CA LEU A 139 3.87 15.50 -1.80
C LEU A 139 3.32 16.15 -3.07
N TYR A 140 3.37 15.45 -4.21
CA TYR A 140 2.78 15.91 -5.47
C TYR A 140 1.27 16.16 -5.31
N LEU A 141 0.53 15.22 -4.72
CA LEU A 141 -0.91 15.40 -4.51
C LEU A 141 -1.20 16.63 -3.63
N THR A 142 -0.45 16.79 -2.53
CA THR A 142 -0.74 17.84 -1.55
C THR A 142 -0.17 19.21 -1.91
N THR A 143 0.86 19.30 -2.76
CA THR A 143 1.57 20.56 -3.06
C THR A 143 1.85 20.81 -4.54
N GLY A 144 1.67 19.83 -5.43
CA GLY A 144 2.06 19.95 -6.84
C GLY A 144 3.58 20.05 -7.04
N ASP A 145 4.37 19.50 -6.12
CA ASP A 145 5.84 19.56 -6.10
C ASP A 145 6.42 20.99 -5.96
N THR A 146 5.66 21.90 -5.36
CA THR A 146 6.09 23.28 -5.13
C THR A 146 6.19 23.62 -3.64
N THR A 147 6.97 24.64 -3.33
CA THR A 147 7.00 25.23 -1.98
C THR A 147 5.98 26.36 -1.80
N ASP A 148 5.21 26.70 -2.85
CA ASP A 148 4.21 27.75 -2.76
C ASP A 148 3.04 27.29 -1.89
N ARG A 149 2.68 28.12 -0.92
CA ARG A 149 1.57 27.84 -0.02
C ARG A 149 0.23 27.84 -0.77
N ALA A 150 0.11 28.59 -1.86
CA ALA A 150 -1.10 28.62 -2.68
C ALA A 150 -1.40 27.25 -3.31
N ASP A 151 -0.37 26.52 -3.73
CA ASP A 151 -0.52 25.19 -4.35
C ASP A 151 -0.88 24.10 -3.34
N ALA A 152 -0.65 24.36 -2.05
CA ALA A 152 -1.04 23.48 -0.94
C ALA A 152 -2.49 23.64 -0.48
N GLY A 153 -3.31 24.44 -1.18
CA GLY A 153 -4.72 24.63 -0.86
C GLY A 153 -5.57 23.39 -1.09
N ALA A 154 -6.73 23.35 -0.42
CA ALA A 154 -7.64 22.21 -0.45
C ALA A 154 -8.28 22.01 -1.84
N GLU A 155 -8.56 23.11 -2.55
CA GLU A 155 -9.06 23.10 -3.93
C GLU A 155 -8.02 22.53 -4.90
N GLN A 156 -6.76 22.96 -4.79
CA GLN A 156 -5.67 22.47 -5.62
C GLN A 156 -5.39 20.99 -5.37
N PHE A 157 -5.46 20.55 -4.10
CA PHE A 157 -5.40 19.14 -3.73
C PHE A 157 -6.53 18.34 -4.40
N GLN A 158 -7.78 18.77 -4.27
CA GLN A 158 -8.93 18.08 -4.89
C GLN A 158 -8.80 18.02 -6.41
N ALA A 159 -8.37 19.10 -7.06
CA ALA A 159 -8.16 19.12 -8.51
C ALA A 159 -7.10 18.09 -8.94
N ARG A 160 -5.97 17.99 -8.22
CA ARG A 160 -4.94 16.98 -8.51
C ARG A 160 -5.43 15.57 -8.20
N LEU A 161 -6.16 15.38 -7.11
CA LEU A 161 -6.72 14.08 -6.73
C LEU A 161 -7.68 13.56 -7.82
N THR A 162 -8.64 14.38 -8.25
CA THR A 162 -9.60 14.02 -9.32
C THR A 162 -8.89 13.80 -10.66
N ALA A 163 -7.94 14.66 -11.03
CA ALA A 163 -7.21 14.50 -12.29
C ALA A 163 -6.41 13.18 -12.32
N GLU A 164 -5.78 12.83 -11.19
CA GLU A 164 -4.99 11.63 -11.07
C GLU A 164 -5.86 10.37 -10.98
N GLU A 165 -7.00 10.44 -10.29
CA GLU A 165 -8.01 9.38 -10.32
C GLU A 165 -8.49 9.13 -11.76
N HIS A 166 -8.92 10.16 -12.49
CA HIS A 166 -9.37 10.01 -13.89
C HIS A 166 -8.29 9.40 -14.78
N ARG A 167 -7.02 9.77 -14.58
CA ARG A 167 -5.90 9.19 -15.32
C ARG A 167 -5.76 7.69 -15.02
N ILE A 168 -5.77 7.31 -13.74
CA ILE A 168 -5.70 5.90 -13.32
C ILE A 168 -6.91 5.15 -13.86
N HIS A 169 -8.11 5.74 -13.81
CA HIS A 169 -9.35 5.14 -14.31
C HIS A 169 -9.31 4.88 -15.82
N ALA A 170 -8.68 5.77 -16.59
CA ALA A 170 -8.43 5.56 -18.02
C ALA A 170 -7.46 4.40 -18.27
N GLU A 171 -6.37 4.31 -17.50
CA GLU A 171 -5.36 3.26 -17.66
C GLU A 171 -5.89 1.87 -17.23
N THR A 172 -6.63 1.78 -16.12
CA THR A 172 -7.23 0.51 -15.66
C THR A 172 -8.29 -0.01 -16.61
N ASN A 173 -8.90 0.86 -17.43
CA ASN A 173 -10.01 0.54 -18.33
C ASN A 173 -9.72 0.75 -19.81
N ARG A 174 -8.45 0.70 -20.22
CA ARG A 174 -8.05 0.89 -21.64
C ARG A 174 -8.84 0.06 -22.65
N PHE A 175 -9.28 -1.14 -22.27
CA PHE A 175 -10.07 -2.05 -23.11
C PHE A 175 -11.37 -2.52 -22.42
N TRP A 176 -11.82 -1.78 -21.41
CA TRP A 176 -13.01 -2.10 -20.60
C TRP A 176 -13.91 -0.87 -20.49
N PRO A 177 -15.25 -1.01 -20.54
CA PRO A 177 -16.13 0.15 -20.34
C PRO A 177 -16.00 0.70 -18.92
N GLN A 178 -15.57 1.97 -18.77
CA GLN A 178 -15.43 2.62 -17.46
C GLN A 178 -16.71 2.61 -16.63
N SER A 179 -17.88 2.66 -17.28
CA SER A 179 -19.19 2.59 -16.60
C SER A 179 -19.44 1.28 -15.84
N LEU A 180 -18.60 0.26 -16.03
CA LEU A 180 -18.64 -1.02 -15.33
C LEU A 180 -17.60 -1.10 -14.19
N GLY A 181 -16.95 0.01 -13.84
CA GLY A 181 -15.85 0.05 -12.89
C GLY A 181 -14.58 -0.61 -13.43
N SER A 182 -13.61 -0.87 -12.55
CA SER A 182 -12.30 -1.44 -12.94
C SER A 182 -12.21 -2.95 -12.76
N THR A 183 -11.68 -3.65 -13.76
CA THR A 183 -11.46 -5.11 -13.66
C THR A 183 -10.26 -5.45 -12.76
N PRO A 184 -10.24 -6.61 -12.08
CA PRO A 184 -9.08 -7.03 -11.28
C PRO A 184 -7.77 -7.08 -12.10
N LEU A 185 -7.85 -7.51 -13.36
CA LEU A 185 -6.69 -7.54 -14.25
C LEU A 185 -6.18 -6.13 -14.55
N GLY A 186 -7.08 -5.20 -14.89
CA GLY A 186 -6.75 -3.78 -15.09
C GLY A 186 -6.10 -3.16 -13.86
N MET A 187 -6.63 -3.46 -12.67
CA MET A 187 -6.06 -3.04 -11.39
C MET A 187 -4.62 -3.54 -11.20
N SER A 188 -4.38 -4.84 -11.41
CA SER A 188 -3.04 -5.42 -11.29
C SER A 188 -2.05 -4.86 -12.31
N ASN A 189 -2.50 -4.60 -13.55
CA ASN A 189 -1.66 -4.03 -14.59
C ASN A 189 -1.22 -2.61 -14.26
N GLU A 190 -2.14 -1.77 -13.77
CA GLU A 190 -1.82 -0.40 -13.39
C GLU A 190 -0.94 -0.35 -12.13
N LEU A 191 -1.22 -1.14 -11.10
CA LEU A 191 -0.33 -1.26 -9.92
C LEU A 191 1.09 -1.67 -10.31
N ASN A 192 1.23 -2.61 -11.26
CA ASN A 192 2.52 -3.09 -11.72
C ASN A 192 3.37 -2.04 -12.45
N ARG A 193 2.79 -0.91 -12.87
CA ARG A 193 3.58 0.24 -13.37
C ARG A 193 4.35 0.93 -12.26
N TYR A 194 3.91 0.79 -11.01
CA TYR A 194 4.51 1.37 -9.81
C TYR A 194 5.11 0.29 -8.90
N ALA A 195 5.43 -0.89 -9.44
CA ALA A 195 5.99 -2.00 -8.66
C ALA A 195 7.29 -1.62 -7.91
N ALA A 196 8.05 -0.66 -8.43
CA ALA A 196 9.23 -0.14 -7.73
C ALA A 196 8.85 0.60 -6.44
N ALA A 197 7.83 1.47 -6.50
CA ALA A 197 7.29 2.22 -5.38
C ALA A 197 6.64 1.29 -4.34
N LEU A 198 5.85 0.34 -4.82
CA LEU A 198 5.13 -0.64 -4.00
C LEU A 198 6.05 -1.75 -3.45
N GLY A 199 7.30 -1.83 -3.92
CA GLY A 199 8.28 -2.84 -3.52
C GLY A 199 7.97 -4.28 -3.98
N THR A 200 6.93 -4.48 -4.79
CA THR A 200 6.49 -5.81 -5.25
C THR A 200 5.62 -5.68 -6.51
N ARG A 201 5.38 -6.81 -7.18
CA ARG A 201 4.43 -6.92 -8.27
C ARG A 201 3.10 -7.47 -7.76
N TYR A 202 2.03 -7.08 -8.42
CA TYR A 202 0.67 -7.45 -8.06
C TYR A 202 0.06 -8.40 -9.08
N GLN A 203 -0.73 -9.34 -8.60
CA GLN A 203 -1.53 -10.24 -9.42
C GLN A 203 -2.97 -10.28 -8.90
N ALA A 204 -3.93 -10.28 -9.83
CA ALA A 204 -5.33 -10.51 -9.50
C ALA A 204 -5.60 -12.01 -9.30
N ARG A 205 -6.27 -12.35 -8.20
CA ARG A 205 -6.68 -13.73 -7.88
C ARG A 205 -8.13 -13.76 -7.40
N PRO A 206 -8.95 -14.72 -7.87
CA PRO A 206 -10.26 -14.97 -7.27
C PRO A 206 -10.12 -15.25 -5.77
N ALA A 207 -11.15 -14.89 -5.00
CA ALA A 207 -11.15 -15.14 -3.57
C ALA A 207 -11.28 -16.64 -3.27
N ASP A 208 -10.30 -17.18 -2.55
CA ASP A 208 -10.30 -18.50 -1.93
C ASP A 208 -9.55 -18.41 -0.60
N GLY A 209 -9.67 -19.43 0.27
CA GLY A 209 -9.08 -19.36 1.62
C GLY A 209 -7.57 -19.13 1.64
N SER A 210 -6.81 -19.68 0.68
CA SER A 210 -5.36 -19.46 0.59
C SER A 210 -5.04 -18.05 0.10
N THR A 211 -5.71 -17.60 -0.95
CA THR A 211 -5.55 -16.27 -1.52
C THR A 211 -5.92 -15.16 -0.53
N LEU A 212 -6.95 -15.38 0.30
CA LEU A 212 -7.36 -14.44 1.35
C LEU A 212 -6.39 -14.43 2.52
N SER A 213 -5.83 -15.57 2.90
CA SER A 213 -4.77 -15.65 3.92
C SER A 213 -3.53 -14.88 3.47
N ASP A 214 -3.10 -15.08 2.22
CA ASP A 214 -1.95 -14.37 1.65
C ASP A 214 -2.21 -12.85 1.56
N ALA A 215 -3.43 -12.42 1.24
CA ALA A 215 -3.82 -11.02 1.24
C ALA A 215 -3.78 -10.40 2.65
N ALA A 216 -4.26 -11.12 3.65
CA ALA A 216 -4.24 -10.69 5.05
C ALA A 216 -2.81 -10.58 5.59
N GLU A 217 -1.93 -11.52 5.23
CA GLU A 217 -0.50 -11.49 5.57
C GLU A 217 0.21 -10.32 4.91
N ALA A 218 -0.01 -10.10 3.61
CA ALA A 218 0.55 -8.96 2.88
C ALA A 218 0.13 -7.61 3.51
N ALA A 219 -1.16 -7.45 3.81
CA ALA A 219 -1.65 -6.25 4.50
C ALA A 219 -1.03 -6.09 5.90
N GLY A 220 -0.89 -7.17 6.66
CA GLY A 220 -0.19 -7.16 7.96
C GLY A 220 1.29 -6.75 7.87
N ASN A 221 1.92 -7.01 6.72
CA ASN A 221 3.30 -6.60 6.42
C ASN A 221 3.38 -5.20 5.79
N GLY A 222 2.30 -4.43 5.76
CA GLY A 222 2.26 -3.07 5.22
C GLY A 222 2.21 -2.97 3.70
N GLN A 223 1.92 -4.07 2.99
CA GLN A 223 1.64 -4.01 1.55
C GLN A 223 0.16 -3.73 1.33
N PRO A 224 -0.21 -2.66 0.61
CA PRO A 224 -1.61 -2.36 0.33
C PRO A 224 -2.21 -3.42 -0.61
N VAL A 225 -3.41 -3.93 -0.30
CA VAL A 225 -4.08 -4.99 -1.09
C VAL A 225 -5.50 -4.57 -1.49
N PRO A 226 -5.77 -4.26 -2.76
CA PRO A 226 -7.15 -4.06 -3.22
C PRO A 226 -7.98 -5.33 -3.12
N VAL A 227 -9.20 -5.20 -2.61
CA VAL A 227 -10.17 -6.29 -2.45
C VAL A 227 -11.45 -5.93 -3.17
N LEU A 228 -11.86 -6.77 -4.10
CA LEU A 228 -13.11 -6.63 -4.84
C LEU A 228 -14.25 -7.32 -4.09
N ILE A 229 -15.23 -6.54 -3.66
CA ILE A 229 -16.37 -6.98 -2.88
C ILE A 229 -17.69 -6.72 -3.61
N GLY A 230 -18.74 -7.39 -3.16
CA GLY A 230 -20.09 -7.27 -3.68
C GLY A 230 -21.04 -8.25 -3.00
N ASP A 231 -22.16 -8.56 -3.65
CA ASP A 231 -23.07 -9.63 -3.24
C ASP A 231 -23.16 -10.71 -4.33
N TRP A 232 -24.14 -10.60 -5.23
CA TRP A 232 -24.32 -11.51 -6.36
C TRP A 232 -23.34 -11.23 -7.49
N ILE A 233 -22.93 -9.98 -7.62
CA ILE A 233 -21.97 -9.49 -8.61
C ILE A 233 -20.92 -8.60 -7.92
N PRO A 234 -19.68 -8.53 -8.44
CA PRO A 234 -18.67 -7.61 -7.94
C PRO A 234 -19.07 -6.16 -8.20
N ARG A 235 -18.86 -5.27 -7.23
CA ARG A 235 -19.33 -3.87 -7.30
C ARG A 235 -18.36 -2.83 -6.78
N HIS A 236 -17.52 -3.17 -5.80
CA HIS A 236 -16.78 -2.16 -5.06
C HIS A 236 -15.39 -2.64 -4.66
N TYR A 237 -14.41 -1.74 -4.65
CA TYR A 237 -13.08 -2.02 -4.13
C TYR A 237 -12.85 -1.30 -2.81
N ILE A 238 -12.33 -2.05 -1.84
CA ILE A 238 -11.67 -1.49 -0.65
C ILE A 238 -10.17 -1.76 -0.73
N LEU A 239 -9.38 -1.07 0.08
CA LEU A 239 -7.94 -1.28 0.16
C LEU A 239 -7.58 -1.76 1.56
N LEU A 240 -7.07 -2.98 1.72
CA LEU A 240 -6.41 -3.36 2.97
C LEU A 240 -5.10 -2.58 3.08
N ILE A 241 -4.87 -1.92 4.22
CA ILE A 241 -3.73 -1.03 4.43
C ILE A 241 -2.87 -1.40 5.64
N GLY A 242 -3.32 -2.36 6.46
CA GLY A 242 -2.60 -2.73 7.66
C GLY A 242 -3.33 -3.75 8.51
N ARG A 243 -2.82 -3.93 9.74
CA ARG A 243 -3.41 -4.77 10.78
C ARG A 243 -3.25 -4.09 12.13
N ALA A 244 -4.29 -4.15 12.96
CA ALA A 244 -4.25 -3.74 14.36
C ALA A 244 -4.92 -4.82 15.21
N GLY A 245 -4.15 -5.42 16.12
CA GLY A 245 -4.64 -6.54 16.93
C GLY A 245 -5.04 -7.73 16.06
N GLY A 246 -6.28 -8.19 16.21
CA GLY A 246 -6.86 -9.28 15.41
C GLY A 246 -7.60 -8.82 14.14
N ASP A 247 -7.57 -7.52 13.83
CA ASP A 247 -8.33 -6.93 12.73
C ASP A 247 -7.40 -6.45 11.62
N LEU A 248 -7.83 -6.65 10.38
CA LEU A 248 -7.31 -5.97 9.20
C LEU A 248 -7.89 -4.57 9.13
N ILE A 249 -7.04 -3.60 8.81
CA ILE A 249 -7.42 -2.21 8.60
C ILE A 249 -7.64 -2.01 7.10
N TYR A 250 -8.76 -1.39 6.72
CA TYR A 250 -9.06 -1.09 5.33
C TYR A 250 -9.44 0.38 5.14
N TYR A 251 -9.05 0.92 3.98
CA TYR A 251 -9.53 2.19 3.46
C TYR A 251 -10.72 1.95 2.52
N GLU A 252 -11.79 2.70 2.74
CA GLU A 252 -13.02 2.68 1.97
C GLU A 252 -13.13 4.00 1.16
N PRO A 253 -13.05 3.92 -0.18
CA PRO A 253 -12.93 5.12 -1.02
C PRO A 253 -14.24 5.88 -1.23
N GLY A 254 -15.40 5.23 -1.06
CA GLY A 254 -16.73 5.80 -1.27
C GLY A 254 -17.13 6.82 -0.22
N TYR A 255 -16.62 6.67 1.00
CA TYR A 255 -16.86 7.55 2.15
C TYR A 255 -15.55 8.13 2.70
N ALA A 256 -14.39 7.88 2.09
CA ALA A 256 -13.09 8.34 2.59
C ALA A 256 -12.84 7.94 4.06
N THR A 257 -13.16 6.69 4.41
CA THR A 257 -13.05 6.20 5.78
C THR A 257 -12.02 5.09 5.93
N VAL A 258 -11.57 4.88 7.16
CA VAL A 258 -10.83 3.70 7.58
C VAL A 258 -11.73 2.85 8.46
N GLY A 259 -11.81 1.56 8.16
CA GLY A 259 -12.57 0.59 8.93
C GLY A 259 -11.73 -0.63 9.31
N HIS A 260 -12.36 -1.53 10.06
CA HIS A 260 -11.75 -2.76 10.57
C HIS A 260 -12.56 -3.98 10.14
N ILE A 261 -11.87 -5.05 9.77
CA ILE A 261 -12.46 -6.36 9.49
C ILE A 261 -11.70 -7.39 10.32
N SER A 262 -12.41 -8.23 11.06
CA SER A 262 -11.82 -9.40 11.73
C SER A 262 -11.00 -10.21 10.72
N GLU A 263 -9.71 -10.39 10.99
CA GLU A 263 -8.83 -11.16 10.11
C GLU A 263 -9.34 -12.59 9.96
N GLN A 264 -9.83 -13.17 11.06
CA GLN A 264 -10.40 -14.51 11.07
C GLN A 264 -11.61 -14.63 10.15
N ASP A 265 -12.49 -13.63 10.14
CA ASP A 265 -13.67 -13.62 9.26
C ASP A 265 -13.25 -13.42 7.80
N PHE A 266 -12.32 -12.49 7.56
CA PHE A 266 -11.80 -12.21 6.23
C PHE A 266 -11.20 -13.46 5.57
N VAL A 267 -10.32 -14.19 6.26
CA VAL A 267 -9.68 -15.41 5.70
C VAL A 267 -10.68 -16.55 5.49
N GLN A 268 -11.83 -16.52 6.18
CA GLN A 268 -12.96 -17.43 5.96
C GLN A 268 -13.88 -16.96 4.82
N GLY A 269 -13.55 -15.86 4.14
CA GLY A 269 -14.37 -15.29 3.06
C GLY A 269 -15.60 -14.53 3.52
N LYS A 270 -15.70 -14.21 4.82
CA LYS A 270 -16.79 -13.42 5.40
C LYS A 270 -16.39 -11.96 5.43
N ILE A 271 -17.34 -11.09 5.08
CA ILE A 271 -17.18 -9.64 5.17
C ILE A 271 -18.54 -9.01 5.39
N ASP A 272 -18.57 -7.83 6.01
CA ASP A 272 -19.70 -6.92 6.03
C ASP A 272 -19.13 -5.50 5.94
N VAL A 273 -19.06 -4.98 4.71
CA VAL A 273 -18.53 -3.64 4.43
C VAL A 273 -19.49 -2.95 3.50
N ILE A 274 -20.01 -1.81 3.94
CA ILE A 274 -20.99 -0.98 3.21
C ILE A 274 -22.20 -1.77 2.68
N GLY A 275 -22.59 -2.85 3.39
CA GLY A 275 -23.69 -3.73 3.00
C GLY A 275 -23.35 -4.79 1.96
N PHE A 276 -22.07 -4.98 1.60
CA PHE A 276 -21.61 -6.09 0.77
C PHE A 276 -21.06 -7.22 1.63
N HIS A 277 -21.44 -8.45 1.28
CA HIS A 277 -21.18 -9.63 2.12
C HIS A 277 -20.28 -10.68 1.47
N ARG A 278 -19.77 -10.42 0.26
CA ARG A 278 -18.97 -11.38 -0.50
C ARG A 278 -17.70 -10.75 -1.04
N ILE A 279 -16.60 -11.50 -0.88
CA ILE A 279 -15.32 -11.21 -1.53
C ILE A 279 -15.25 -11.98 -2.85
N PHE A 280 -14.95 -11.29 -3.95
CA PHE A 280 -14.85 -11.87 -5.29
C PHE A 280 -13.40 -12.11 -5.72
N ALA A 281 -12.52 -11.15 -5.43
CA ALA A 281 -11.13 -11.21 -5.81
C ALA A 281 -10.28 -10.32 -4.89
N VAL A 282 -8.98 -10.60 -4.88
CA VAL A 282 -7.96 -9.71 -4.32
C VAL A 282 -6.91 -9.43 -5.39
N VAL A 283 -6.30 -8.26 -5.33
CA VAL A 283 -5.13 -7.91 -6.13
C VAL A 283 -3.95 -7.88 -5.18
N ARG A 284 -3.21 -8.98 -5.13
CA ARG A 284 -2.22 -9.24 -4.07
C ARG A 284 -0.78 -9.23 -4.57
N PRO A 285 0.20 -8.94 -3.70
CA PRO A 285 1.62 -9.14 -3.95
C PRO A 285 1.97 -10.58 -4.38
N HIS A 286 3.02 -10.74 -5.20
CA HIS A 286 3.62 -12.01 -5.62
C HIS A 286 5.09 -11.88 -6.01
#